data_AF-A0A8K0X369-F1
#
_entry.id   AF-A0A8K0X369-F1
#
_cell.length_a   1.000
_cell.length_b   1.000
_cell.length_c   1.000
_cell.angle_alpha   90.00
_cell.angle_beta   90.00
_cell.angle_gamma   90.00
#
_symmetry.space_group_name_H-M   'P 1'
#
loop_
_entity.id
_entity.type
_entity.pdbx_description
1 polymer ?
#
loop_
_entity_poly.entity_id
_entity_poly.type
_entity_poly.pdbx_seq_one_letter_code
_entity_poly.pdbx_strand_id
1 'polypeptide(L)'
;MVAFTSLLAAFSAVATVLAGPIAASVPGAVVDAAAPETALAKRTASSTGTSGGFYYSFWTDTPSTVTYTNGNAGQFSVKWNGNGNHVGGKGWRTGSSRTIKFSGTYSPKGNSYLAIYGWTKNPLIEYYIVESFGTYNPSTGATKKGEVTVDGSVYDIYVSTRTNAPSIEGTRTFQQYWSVRRSKRASGSVTTATHFAAWKKAGLNLGAHDYQILAVEGYYSSGSATMTVS
;
A
#
# COMPACT_ATOMS: atom_id res chain seq x y z
N MET A 1 -10.95 46.90 -20.62
CA MET A 1 -12.13 46.87 -21.52
C MET A 1 -11.63 46.67 -22.93
N VAL A 2 -11.76 45.46 -23.46
CA VAL A 2 -11.64 45.19 -24.90
C VAL A 2 -12.73 44.17 -25.23
N ALA A 3 -13.48 44.49 -26.28
CA ALA A 3 -14.80 43.95 -26.59
C ALA A 3 -14.76 42.63 -27.38
N PHE A 4 -15.91 41.97 -27.36
CA PHE A 4 -16.30 40.73 -28.04
C PHE A 4 -16.23 40.81 -29.57
N THR A 5 -15.88 39.69 -30.21
CA THR A 5 -16.39 39.31 -31.53
C THR A 5 -16.65 37.81 -31.56
N SER A 6 -17.93 37.48 -31.68
CA SER A 6 -18.48 36.13 -31.87
C SER A 6 -18.36 35.73 -33.33
N LEU A 7 -17.97 34.48 -33.62
CA LEU A 7 -18.21 33.87 -34.93
C LEU A 7 -18.91 32.52 -34.75
N LEU A 8 -20.19 32.50 -35.12
CA LEU A 8 -21.01 31.31 -35.33
C LEU A 8 -20.58 30.65 -36.64
N ALA A 9 -20.38 29.33 -36.63
CA ALA A 9 -20.43 28.51 -37.85
C ALA A 9 -21.22 27.23 -37.54
N ALA A 10 -22.29 27.05 -38.30
CA ALA A 10 -23.23 25.93 -38.25
C ALA A 10 -23.01 24.98 -39.46
N PHE A 11 -23.70 23.83 -39.41
CA PHE A 11 -23.87 22.78 -40.43
C PHE A 11 -22.73 21.74 -40.50
N SER A 12 -22.97 20.43 -40.62
CA SER A 12 -24.17 19.60 -40.79
C SER A 12 -23.86 18.18 -40.32
N ALA A 13 -24.87 17.49 -39.80
CA ALA A 13 -24.82 16.06 -39.52
C ALA A 13 -24.81 15.26 -40.84
N VAL A 14 -23.92 14.27 -40.96
CA VAL A 14 -24.02 13.21 -41.96
C VAL A 14 -24.06 11.90 -41.19
N ALA A 15 -25.23 11.27 -41.18
CA ALA A 15 -25.45 9.92 -40.69
C ALA A 15 -24.92 8.94 -41.75
N THR A 16 -23.83 8.23 -41.44
CA THR A 16 -23.41 7.08 -42.21
C THR A 16 -24.10 5.84 -41.66
N VAL A 17 -25.07 5.34 -42.42
CA VAL A 17 -25.62 4.00 -42.29
C VAL A 17 -24.57 3.03 -42.83
N LEU A 18 -23.97 2.21 -41.97
CA LEU A 18 -23.34 0.95 -42.40
C LEU A 18 -24.23 -0.20 -41.95
N ALA A 19 -24.74 -0.93 -42.93
CA ALA A 19 -25.43 -2.20 -42.75
C ALA A 19 -24.46 -3.24 -42.15
N GLY A 20 -24.80 -3.77 -40.98
CA GLY A 20 -24.16 -4.94 -40.38
C GLY A 20 -24.93 -6.22 -40.73
N PRO A 21 -24.24 -7.36 -40.95
CA PRO A 21 -24.86 -8.56 -41.48
C PRO A 21 -25.87 -9.19 -40.50
N ILE A 22 -26.94 -9.72 -41.08
CA ILE A 22 -27.98 -10.50 -40.41
C ILE A 22 -27.33 -11.78 -39.88
N ALA A 23 -27.15 -11.86 -38.55
CA ALA A 23 -26.74 -13.10 -37.89
C ALA A 23 -27.96 -14.00 -37.72
N ALA A 24 -27.96 -15.13 -38.43
CA ALA A 24 -28.89 -16.23 -38.20
C ALA A 24 -28.74 -16.74 -36.76
N SER A 25 -29.84 -16.81 -36.03
CA SER A 25 -29.90 -17.34 -34.67
C SER A 25 -29.65 -18.85 -34.67
N VAL A 26 -28.49 -19.28 -34.21
CA VAL A 26 -28.24 -20.67 -33.77
C VAL A 26 -28.53 -20.73 -32.27
N PRO A 27 -29.46 -21.56 -31.79
CA PRO A 27 -29.68 -21.74 -30.36
C PRO A 27 -28.53 -22.58 -29.76
N GLY A 28 -27.80 -22.04 -28.79
CA GLY A 28 -26.90 -22.87 -27.94
C GLY A 28 -25.45 -22.45 -27.73
N ALA A 29 -25.07 -21.19 -27.96
CA ALA A 29 -23.75 -20.69 -27.57
C ALA A 29 -23.87 -19.58 -26.51
N VAL A 30 -23.64 -19.94 -25.24
CA VAL A 30 -23.34 -18.98 -24.18
C VAL A 30 -21.95 -18.41 -24.41
N VAL A 31 -21.87 -17.38 -25.24
CA VAL A 31 -20.70 -16.51 -25.29
C VAL A 31 -20.87 -15.47 -24.19
N ASP A 32 -20.14 -15.68 -23.09
CA ASP A 32 -20.03 -14.72 -22.01
C ASP A 32 -19.28 -13.49 -22.56
N ALA A 33 -20.05 -12.55 -23.10
CA ALA A 33 -19.54 -11.30 -23.64
C ALA A 33 -19.06 -10.47 -22.45
N ALA A 34 -17.77 -10.57 -22.15
CA ALA A 34 -17.07 -9.64 -21.27
C ALA A 34 -17.41 -8.21 -21.73
N ALA A 35 -18.17 -7.50 -20.89
CA ALA A 35 -18.55 -6.13 -21.15
C ALA A 35 -17.29 -5.28 -21.38
N PRO A 36 -17.31 -4.34 -22.35
CA PRO A 36 -16.18 -3.46 -22.58
C PRO A 36 -15.95 -2.61 -21.31
N GLU A 37 -14.69 -2.49 -20.88
CA GLU A 37 -14.26 -1.59 -19.79
C GLU A 37 -14.57 -0.13 -20.17
N THR A 38 -15.80 0.31 -19.94
CA THR A 38 -16.21 1.72 -20.02
C THR A 38 -16.70 2.19 -18.67
N ALA A 39 -15.75 2.38 -17.76
CA ALA A 39 -15.89 3.31 -16.66
C ALA A 39 -14.58 4.09 -16.59
N LEU A 40 -14.63 5.41 -16.40
CA LEU A 40 -13.50 6.13 -15.81
C LEU A 40 -13.07 5.32 -14.58
N ALA A 41 -11.96 4.58 -14.67
CA ALA A 41 -11.47 3.76 -13.59
C ALA A 41 -11.04 4.71 -12.46
N LYS A 42 -12.01 5.07 -11.60
CA LYS A 42 -11.76 5.84 -10.39
C LYS A 42 -11.01 4.91 -9.46
N ARG A 43 -9.69 4.86 -9.65
CA ARG A 43 -8.77 4.10 -8.83
C ARG A 43 -8.88 4.53 -7.36
N THR A 44 -8.45 3.65 -6.47
CA THR A 44 -8.88 3.63 -5.07
C THR A 44 -8.47 4.91 -4.34
N ALA A 45 -9.44 5.60 -3.73
CA ALA A 45 -9.15 6.73 -2.85
C ALA A 45 -8.67 6.25 -1.49
N SER A 46 -7.88 7.09 -0.79
CA SER A 46 -7.47 6.83 0.58
C SER A 46 -8.67 6.58 1.49
N SER A 47 -8.63 5.50 2.27
CA SER A 47 -9.69 5.11 3.19
C SER A 47 -9.17 4.17 4.27
N THR A 48 -9.89 4.12 5.38
CA THR A 48 -9.64 3.17 6.47
C THR A 48 -10.97 2.56 6.91
N GLY A 49 -10.93 1.42 7.58
CA GLY A 49 -12.14 0.80 8.11
C GLY A 49 -11.91 -0.64 8.53
N THR A 50 -12.97 -1.44 8.49
CA THR A 50 -12.92 -2.87 8.80
C THR A 50 -13.44 -3.70 7.63
N SER A 51 -12.76 -4.79 7.32
CA SER A 51 -13.18 -5.75 6.29
C SER A 51 -12.72 -7.16 6.66
N GLY A 52 -13.63 -8.13 6.61
CA GLY A 52 -13.32 -9.52 6.96
C GLY A 52 -12.88 -9.72 8.41
N GLY A 53 -13.31 -8.86 9.33
CA GLY A 53 -12.87 -8.91 10.74
C GLY A 53 -11.51 -8.26 11.03
N PHE A 54 -10.84 -7.69 10.03
CA PHE A 54 -9.56 -6.99 10.19
C PHE A 54 -9.74 -5.49 9.97
N TYR A 55 -8.94 -4.69 10.67
CA TYR A 55 -8.74 -3.29 10.31
C TYR A 55 -7.97 -3.21 8.99
N TYR A 56 -8.32 -2.25 8.13
CA TYR A 56 -7.52 -1.90 6.97
C TYR A 56 -7.21 -0.41 6.98
N SER A 57 -6.05 -0.07 6.44
CA SER A 57 -5.68 1.30 6.09
C SER A 57 -5.13 1.28 4.67
N PHE A 58 -5.60 2.22 3.86
CA PHE A 58 -5.07 2.49 2.54
C PHE A 58 -4.93 3.99 2.36
N TRP A 59 -3.70 4.42 2.06
CA TRP A 59 -3.37 5.80 1.75
C TRP A 59 -2.62 5.87 0.43
N THR A 60 -2.90 6.90 -0.37
CA THR A 60 -2.15 7.25 -1.57
C THR A 60 -2.25 8.74 -1.88
N ASP A 61 -1.19 9.32 -2.45
CA ASP A 61 -1.18 10.69 -2.99
C ASP A 61 -1.64 10.77 -4.46
N THR A 62 -1.64 9.64 -5.17
CA THR A 62 -2.08 9.51 -6.55
C THR A 62 -3.10 8.39 -6.69
N PRO A 63 -4.37 8.61 -6.29
CA PRO A 63 -5.43 7.60 -6.38
C PRO A 63 -5.50 7.00 -7.77
N SER A 64 -5.37 7.82 -8.81
CA SER A 64 -5.30 7.44 -10.21
C SER A 64 -4.07 6.62 -10.63
N THR A 65 -3.23 6.09 -9.72
CA THR A 65 -2.11 5.16 -10.00
C THR A 65 -2.17 3.81 -9.27
N VAL A 66 -3.17 3.53 -8.44
CA VAL A 66 -3.19 2.34 -7.58
C VAL A 66 -4.60 1.82 -7.31
N THR A 67 -4.75 0.50 -7.34
CA THR A 67 -5.97 -0.19 -6.93
C THR A 67 -5.66 -1.02 -5.70
N TYR A 68 -6.34 -0.72 -4.60
CA TYR A 68 -6.35 -1.53 -3.37
C TYR A 68 -7.71 -2.23 -3.23
N THR A 69 -7.68 -3.53 -2.96
CA THR A 69 -8.88 -4.36 -2.83
C THR A 69 -8.81 -5.16 -1.54
N ASN A 70 -9.83 -5.02 -0.70
CA ASN A 70 -10.03 -5.90 0.43
C ASN A 70 -10.54 -7.26 -0.06
N GLY A 71 -9.88 -8.35 0.33
CA GLY A 71 -10.36 -9.73 0.15
C GLY A 71 -11.00 -10.29 1.43
N ASN A 72 -11.29 -11.59 1.42
CA ASN A 72 -11.87 -12.29 2.56
C ASN A 72 -10.90 -12.33 3.75
N ALA A 73 -11.45 -12.27 4.97
CA ALA A 73 -10.67 -12.29 6.21
C ALA A 73 -9.50 -11.29 6.18
N GLY A 74 -8.27 -11.74 6.45
CA GLY A 74 -7.06 -10.93 6.43
C GLY A 74 -6.45 -10.71 5.04
N GLN A 75 -7.10 -11.16 3.96
CA GLN A 75 -6.60 -10.97 2.60
C GLN A 75 -6.81 -9.53 2.13
N PHE A 76 -5.80 -8.97 1.46
CA PHE A 76 -5.91 -7.79 0.61
C PHE A 76 -5.02 -7.96 -0.64
N SER A 77 -5.32 -7.20 -1.68
CA SER A 77 -4.45 -7.06 -2.84
C SER A 77 -4.22 -5.61 -3.20
N VAL A 78 -3.07 -5.34 -3.79
CA VAL A 78 -2.73 -4.02 -4.32
C VAL A 78 -2.06 -4.19 -5.67
N LYS A 79 -2.49 -3.41 -6.65
CA LYS A 79 -1.87 -3.30 -7.97
C LYS A 79 -1.61 -1.83 -8.25
N TRP A 80 -0.35 -1.50 -8.50
CA TRP A 80 0.05 -0.11 -8.72
C TRP A 80 0.91 0.01 -9.97
N ASN A 81 0.80 1.17 -10.60
CA ASN A 81 1.62 1.54 -11.74
C ASN A 81 1.62 3.06 -11.85
N GLY A 82 2.72 3.71 -11.47
CA GLY A 82 2.86 5.14 -11.60
C GLY A 82 3.98 5.75 -10.76
N ASN A 83 3.92 7.06 -10.64
CA ASN A 83 4.93 7.95 -10.10
C ASN A 83 4.52 8.60 -8.77
N GLY A 84 3.69 7.92 -7.97
CA GLY A 84 3.27 8.41 -6.65
C GLY A 84 3.67 7.46 -5.53
N ASN A 85 3.10 7.70 -4.35
CA ASN A 85 3.25 6.87 -3.17
C ASN A 85 1.90 6.26 -2.73
N HIS A 86 1.97 5.05 -2.20
CA HIS A 86 0.85 4.43 -1.50
C HIS A 86 1.34 3.52 -0.39
N VAL A 87 0.57 3.41 0.68
CA VAL A 87 0.74 2.45 1.78
C VAL A 87 -0.61 1.82 2.05
N GLY A 88 -0.69 0.50 1.91
CA GLY A 88 -1.96 -0.23 2.01
C GLY A 88 -1.82 -1.59 2.68
N GLY A 89 -2.75 -1.93 3.57
CA GLY A 89 -2.67 -3.21 4.26
C GLY A 89 -3.81 -3.51 5.23
N LYS A 90 -3.75 -4.71 5.82
CA LYS A 90 -4.70 -5.20 6.84
C LYS A 90 -4.00 -5.57 8.14
N GLY A 91 -4.73 -5.51 9.25
CA GLY A 91 -4.27 -5.88 10.58
C GLY A 91 -5.25 -5.43 11.66
N TRP A 92 -4.77 -4.64 12.61
CA TRP A 92 -5.51 -4.27 13.82
C TRP A 92 -5.54 -2.76 14.02
N ARG A 93 -6.69 -2.27 14.52
CA ARG A 93 -6.90 -0.85 14.82
C ARG A 93 -6.00 -0.33 15.94
N THR A 94 -5.65 -1.20 16.88
CA THR A 94 -4.70 -0.90 17.96
C THR A 94 -3.55 -1.90 17.88
N GLY A 95 -2.33 -1.41 17.74
CA GLY A 95 -1.10 -2.19 17.79
C GLY A 95 -0.90 -2.87 19.15
N SER A 96 -0.17 -3.98 19.15
CA SER A 96 0.33 -4.61 20.37
C SER A 96 1.56 -5.45 20.04
N SER A 97 2.19 -6.00 21.07
CA SER A 97 3.32 -6.94 20.98
C SER A 97 2.88 -8.36 20.56
N ARG A 98 2.10 -8.47 19.47
CA ARG A 98 1.58 -9.74 18.95
C ARG A 98 2.54 -10.39 17.95
N THR A 99 2.44 -11.71 17.79
CA THR A 99 3.03 -12.39 16.64
C THR A 99 2.06 -12.31 15.47
N ILE A 100 2.52 -11.79 14.33
CA ILE A 100 1.71 -11.61 13.12
C ILE A 100 2.13 -12.67 12.11
N LYS A 101 1.18 -13.46 11.61
CA LYS A 101 1.43 -14.41 10.53
C LYS A 101 1.00 -13.80 9.21
N PHE A 102 1.79 -14.03 8.17
CA PHE A 102 1.43 -13.60 6.83
C PHE A 102 1.91 -14.55 5.74
N SER A 103 1.22 -14.51 4.61
CA SER A 103 1.59 -15.23 3.41
C SER A 103 1.03 -14.51 2.18
N GLY A 104 1.60 -14.78 1.01
CA GLY A 104 1.11 -14.19 -0.22
C GLY A 104 2.13 -14.12 -1.33
N THR A 105 1.79 -13.36 -2.35
CA THR A 105 2.66 -12.98 -3.45
C THR A 105 3.02 -11.51 -3.34
N TYR A 106 4.29 -11.21 -3.56
CA TYR A 106 4.82 -9.85 -3.54
C TYR A 106 5.77 -9.69 -4.73
N SER A 107 5.35 -8.95 -5.74
CA SER A 107 6.05 -8.85 -7.03
C SER A 107 6.24 -7.38 -7.44
N PRO A 108 7.07 -6.63 -6.71
CA PRO A 108 7.38 -5.25 -7.06
C PRO A 108 8.31 -5.15 -8.28
N LYS A 109 8.17 -4.07 -9.04
CA LYS A 109 9.09 -3.62 -10.09
C LYS A 109 9.51 -2.18 -9.76
N GLY A 110 10.62 -2.06 -9.03
CA GLY A 110 11.15 -0.78 -8.54
C GLY A 110 11.10 -0.68 -7.02
N ASN A 111 10.97 0.54 -6.49
CA ASN A 111 10.96 0.79 -5.04
C ASN A 111 9.60 0.44 -4.42
N SER A 112 9.61 -0.48 -3.46
CA SER A 112 8.43 -0.95 -2.74
C SER A 112 8.86 -1.73 -1.50
N TYR A 113 8.03 -1.73 -0.45
CA TYR A 113 8.27 -2.42 0.81
C TYR A 113 7.11 -3.35 1.16
N LEU A 114 7.43 -4.51 1.73
CA LEU A 114 6.51 -5.39 2.43
C LEU A 114 6.92 -5.42 3.90
N ALA A 115 6.08 -4.90 4.79
CA ALA A 115 6.46 -4.71 6.18
C ALA A 115 5.28 -4.86 7.14
N ILE A 116 5.57 -5.27 8.39
CA ILE A 116 4.70 -4.88 9.49
C ILE A 116 4.90 -3.39 9.74
N TYR A 117 3.84 -2.64 9.61
CA TYR A 117 3.83 -1.19 9.62
C TYR A 117 2.83 -0.68 10.67
N GLY A 118 3.17 0.39 11.35
CA GLY A 118 2.24 1.03 12.26
C GLY A 118 2.75 2.31 12.87
N TRP A 119 1.92 2.86 13.74
CA TRP A 119 2.20 4.13 14.39
C TRP A 119 2.04 4.04 15.89
N THR A 120 2.74 4.92 16.60
CA THR A 120 2.46 5.25 18.00
C THR A 120 2.24 6.74 18.16
N LYS A 121 1.58 7.12 19.25
CA LYS A 121 1.35 8.50 19.69
C LYS A 121 2.03 8.72 21.03
N ASN A 122 2.50 9.94 21.27
CA ASN A 122 3.18 10.35 22.51
C ASN A 122 4.28 9.36 22.98
N PRO A 123 5.41 9.23 22.24
CA PRO A 123 5.79 10.00 21.05
C PRO A 123 5.14 9.54 19.74
N LEU A 124 5.03 10.47 18.79
CA LEU A 124 4.62 10.17 17.41
C LEU A 124 5.76 9.45 16.69
N ILE A 125 5.58 8.17 16.41
CA ILE A 125 6.56 7.30 15.74
C ILE A 125 5.85 6.54 14.64
N GLU A 126 6.47 6.50 13.47
CA GLU A 126 6.14 5.56 12.40
C GLU A 126 7.14 4.41 12.47
N TYR A 127 6.70 3.15 12.37
CA TYR A 127 7.63 2.03 12.45
C TYR A 127 7.40 0.99 11.37
N TYR A 128 8.50 0.34 10.99
CA TYR A 128 8.56 -0.69 9.98
C TYR A 128 9.39 -1.88 10.48
N ILE A 129 8.83 -3.08 10.35
CA ILE A 129 9.57 -4.34 10.36
C ILE A 129 9.49 -4.88 8.94
N VAL A 130 10.53 -4.61 8.15
CA VAL A 130 10.58 -4.85 6.70
C VAL A 130 11.00 -6.29 6.43
N GLU A 131 10.09 -7.06 5.85
CA GLU A 131 10.27 -8.48 5.50
C GLU A 131 10.84 -8.66 4.10
N SER A 132 10.50 -7.76 3.18
CA SER A 132 11.04 -7.68 1.82
C SER A 132 10.95 -6.27 1.27
N PHE A 133 11.77 -5.98 0.28
CA PHE A 133 11.76 -4.72 -0.46
C PHE A 133 12.21 -4.95 -1.90
N GLY A 134 11.84 -4.04 -2.80
CA GLY A 134 12.21 -4.07 -4.21
C GLY A 134 13.68 -3.66 -4.43
N THR A 135 13.89 -2.70 -5.34
CA THR A 135 15.23 -2.29 -5.78
C THR A 135 15.97 -1.37 -4.80
N TYR A 136 15.26 -0.81 -3.81
CA TYR A 136 15.81 0.18 -2.89
C TYR A 136 15.64 -0.29 -1.44
N ASN A 137 16.73 -0.26 -0.68
CA ASN A 137 16.70 -0.57 0.75
C ASN A 137 16.14 0.65 1.52
N PRO A 138 15.01 0.51 2.25
CA PRO A 138 14.39 1.63 2.96
C PRO A 138 15.27 2.27 4.04
N SER A 139 16.29 1.57 4.57
CA SER A 139 17.18 2.15 5.59
C SER A 139 18.29 3.03 5.02
N THR A 140 18.32 3.28 3.71
CA THR A 140 19.34 4.11 3.07
C THR A 140 19.26 5.54 3.62
N GLY A 141 20.37 6.06 4.15
CA GLY A 141 20.42 7.37 4.81
C GLY A 141 19.93 7.39 6.28
N ALA A 142 19.45 6.26 6.80
CA ALA A 142 19.08 6.13 8.22
C ALA A 142 20.32 5.83 9.10
N THR A 143 20.26 6.21 10.38
CA THR A 143 21.32 5.91 11.35
C THR A 143 21.15 4.51 11.90
N LYS A 144 22.16 3.65 11.76
CA LYS A 144 22.16 2.30 12.35
C LYS A 144 22.24 2.37 13.87
N LYS A 145 21.40 1.60 14.56
CA LYS A 145 21.28 1.55 16.03
C LYS A 145 21.61 0.18 16.62
N GLY A 146 21.65 -0.86 15.79
CA GLY A 146 21.99 -2.22 16.22
C GLY A 146 21.44 -3.27 15.26
N GLU A 147 21.24 -4.47 15.77
CA GLU A 147 20.60 -5.58 15.07
C GLU A 147 19.87 -6.49 16.06
N VAL A 148 18.97 -7.32 15.55
CA VAL A 148 18.28 -8.36 16.34
C VAL A 148 18.09 -9.61 15.50
N THR A 149 18.33 -10.78 16.10
CA THR A 149 18.05 -12.07 15.48
C THR A 149 16.71 -12.61 16.00
N VAL A 150 15.76 -12.82 15.09
CA VAL A 150 14.41 -13.28 15.42
C VAL A 150 13.78 -13.93 14.18
N ASP A 151 12.85 -14.88 14.38
CA ASP A 151 12.08 -15.53 13.29
C ASP A 151 12.96 -16.03 12.11
N GLY A 152 14.15 -16.55 12.44
CA GLY A 152 15.10 -17.15 11.50
C GLY A 152 15.88 -16.17 10.63
N SER A 153 16.00 -14.88 10.99
CA SER A 153 16.90 -13.95 10.31
C SER A 153 17.44 -12.87 11.24
N VAL A 154 18.46 -12.17 10.76
CA VAL A 154 18.96 -10.94 11.37
C VAL A 154 18.22 -9.76 10.74
N TYR A 155 17.79 -8.84 11.59
CA TYR A 155 17.24 -7.55 11.21
C TYR A 155 18.19 -6.45 11.67
N ASP A 156 18.61 -5.62 10.74
CA ASP A 156 19.36 -4.41 11.07
C ASP A 156 18.40 -3.32 11.56
N ILE A 157 18.72 -2.69 12.69
CA ILE A 157 17.88 -1.67 13.34
C ILE A 157 18.38 -0.28 12.97
N TYR A 158 17.48 0.59 12.52
CA TYR A 158 17.78 1.96 12.16
C TYR A 158 16.76 2.95 12.70
N VAL A 159 17.17 4.23 12.75
CA VAL A 159 16.30 5.38 12.98
C VAL A 159 16.54 6.45 11.92
N SER A 160 15.46 7.09 11.47
CA SER A 160 15.50 8.30 10.65
C SER A 160 14.50 9.32 11.20
N THR A 161 14.62 10.58 10.77
CA THR A 161 13.68 11.65 11.11
C THR A 161 12.99 12.12 9.85
N ARG A 162 11.66 12.23 9.89
CA ARG A 162 10.84 12.89 8.88
C ARG A 162 10.51 14.28 9.40
N THR A 163 10.89 15.31 8.66
CA THR A 163 10.66 16.71 9.03
C THR A 163 9.49 17.27 8.23
N ASN A 164 8.50 17.87 8.91
CA ASN A 164 7.31 18.47 8.29
C ASN A 164 6.64 17.54 7.26
N ALA A 165 6.48 16.27 7.61
CA ALA A 165 5.93 15.24 6.73
C ALA A 165 4.49 14.87 7.13
N PRO A 166 3.69 14.33 6.19
CA PRO A 166 2.39 13.75 6.50
C PRO A 166 2.48 12.64 7.55
N SER A 167 1.51 12.60 8.46
CA SER A 167 1.38 11.59 9.52
C SER A 167 -0.09 11.37 9.89
N ILE A 168 -0.34 10.43 10.80
CA ILE A 168 -1.67 10.21 11.38
C ILE A 168 -2.18 11.38 12.26
N GLU A 169 -1.34 12.38 12.54
CA GLU A 169 -1.69 13.61 13.25
C GLU A 169 -1.54 14.86 12.35
N GLY A 170 -1.59 14.67 11.03
CA GLY A 170 -1.35 15.72 10.03
C GLY A 170 0.14 15.96 9.80
N THR A 171 0.51 17.16 9.33
CA THR A 171 1.92 17.49 9.08
C THR A 171 2.67 17.63 10.41
N ARG A 172 3.69 16.80 10.62
CA ARG A 172 4.49 16.74 11.86
C ARG A 172 5.96 16.43 11.55
N THR A 173 6.81 16.64 12.55
CA THR A 173 8.15 16.07 12.59
C THR A 173 8.15 14.88 13.52
N PHE A 174 8.59 13.72 13.05
CA PHE A 174 8.55 12.46 13.79
C PHE A 174 9.71 11.55 13.41
N GLN A 175 10.00 10.57 14.26
CA GLN A 175 11.00 9.55 13.97
C GLN A 175 10.36 8.34 13.27
N GLN A 176 11.14 7.71 12.41
CA GLN A 176 10.83 6.41 11.84
C GLN A 176 11.77 5.36 12.43
N TYR A 177 11.21 4.25 12.91
CA TYR A 177 11.98 3.11 13.40
C TYR A 177 11.92 1.97 12.40
N TRP A 178 13.08 1.35 12.14
CA TRP A 178 13.22 0.33 11.14
C TRP A 178 13.86 -0.92 11.75
N SER A 179 13.29 -2.08 11.46
CA SER A 179 13.97 -3.37 11.45
C SER A 179 13.98 -3.88 10.02
N VAL A 180 15.14 -4.00 9.38
CA VAL A 180 15.24 -4.44 7.98
C VAL A 180 15.84 -5.83 7.92
N ARG A 181 15.07 -6.80 7.42
CA ARG A 181 15.49 -8.19 7.30
C ARG A 181 16.63 -8.32 6.28
N ARG A 182 17.71 -9.02 6.64
CA ARG A 182 18.82 -9.28 5.71
C ARG A 182 18.45 -10.24 4.58
N SER A 183 17.68 -11.28 4.92
CA SER A 183 17.17 -12.24 3.93
C SER A 183 15.74 -11.87 3.59
N LYS A 184 15.41 -11.52 2.34
CA LYS A 184 14.03 -11.13 1.98
C LYS A 184 13.08 -12.33 2.02
N ARG A 185 11.81 -12.14 2.43
CA ARG A 185 10.73 -13.15 2.32
C ARG A 185 9.35 -12.51 2.16
N ALA A 186 8.41 -13.28 1.63
CA ALA A 186 7.01 -12.85 1.43
C ALA A 186 5.99 -13.68 2.23
N SER A 187 6.46 -14.53 3.14
CA SER A 187 5.61 -15.28 4.06
C SER A 187 6.37 -15.61 5.34
N GLY A 188 5.66 -15.77 6.46
CA GLY A 188 6.27 -16.14 7.73
C GLY A 188 5.49 -15.63 8.93
N SER A 189 6.16 -15.64 10.08
CA SER A 189 5.69 -15.03 11.32
C SER A 189 6.64 -13.91 11.73
N VAL A 190 6.09 -12.83 12.27
CA VAL A 190 6.84 -11.69 12.82
C VAL A 190 6.46 -11.52 14.28
N THR A 191 7.40 -11.80 15.17
CA THR A 191 7.25 -11.66 16.62
C THR A 191 7.57 -10.21 17.03
N THR A 192 6.58 -9.32 16.87
CA THR A 192 6.77 -7.86 17.05
C THR A 192 7.31 -7.48 18.43
N ALA A 193 6.96 -8.25 19.48
CA ALA A 193 7.47 -8.08 20.83
C ALA A 193 9.01 -8.01 20.89
N THR A 194 9.69 -8.89 20.14
CA THR A 194 11.15 -8.97 20.12
C THR A 194 11.77 -7.74 19.43
N HIS A 195 11.15 -7.27 18.35
CA HIS A 195 11.57 -6.04 17.68
C HIS A 195 11.41 -4.82 18.59
N PHE A 196 10.25 -4.68 19.23
CA PHE A 196 9.97 -3.57 20.13
C PHE A 196 10.91 -3.55 21.34
N ALA A 197 11.22 -4.73 21.90
CA ALA A 197 12.21 -4.86 22.96
C ALA A 197 13.62 -4.49 22.48
N ALA A 198 14.02 -4.89 21.27
CA ALA A 198 15.32 -4.53 20.70
C ALA A 198 15.44 -3.03 20.42
N TRP A 199 14.38 -2.40 19.89
CA TRP A 199 14.31 -0.95 19.71
C TRP A 199 14.46 -0.22 21.05
N LYS A 200 13.72 -0.63 22.07
CA LYS A 200 13.83 -0.06 23.42
C LYS A 200 15.26 -0.16 23.97
N LYS A 201 15.92 -1.32 23.83
CA LYS A 201 17.33 -1.51 24.23
C LYS A 201 18.29 -0.59 23.49
N ALA A 202 17.97 -0.24 22.24
CA ALA A 202 18.75 0.70 21.42
C ALA A 202 18.39 2.19 21.68
N GLY A 203 17.56 2.48 22.69
CA GLY A 203 17.11 3.82 23.05
C GLY A 203 15.97 4.36 22.18
N LEU A 204 15.30 3.50 21.41
CA LEU A 204 14.18 3.84 20.53
C LEU A 204 12.86 3.45 21.24
N ASN A 205 12.22 4.41 21.89
CA ASN A 205 11.02 4.17 22.71
C ASN A 205 9.75 4.38 21.89
N LEU A 206 8.89 3.37 21.84
CA LEU A 206 7.55 3.46 21.28
C LEU A 206 6.59 4.16 22.26
N GLY A 207 5.62 4.88 21.71
CA GLY A 207 4.50 5.47 22.46
C GLY A 207 3.30 4.55 22.58
N ALA A 208 2.12 5.13 22.80
CA ALA A 208 0.85 4.41 22.77
C ALA A 208 0.51 3.99 21.34
N HIS A 209 0.21 2.71 21.12
CA HIS A 209 -0.08 2.20 19.77
C HIS A 209 -1.35 2.80 19.16
N ASP A 210 -1.23 3.23 17.90
CA ASP A 210 -2.37 3.45 16.99
C ASP A 210 -2.55 2.17 16.13
N TYR A 211 -2.81 2.23 14.83
CA TYR A 211 -2.96 1.01 14.03
C TYR A 211 -1.65 0.25 13.78
N GLN A 212 -1.77 -1.06 13.50
CA GLN A 212 -0.69 -1.95 13.10
C GLN A 212 -1.19 -2.92 12.02
N ILE A 213 -0.54 -2.92 10.86
CA ILE A 213 -0.95 -3.69 9.68
C ILE A 213 0.24 -4.38 9.03
N LEU A 214 0.00 -5.46 8.30
CA LEU A 214 0.89 -5.88 7.22
C LEU A 214 0.62 -4.96 6.03
N ALA A 215 1.60 -4.15 5.65
CA ALA A 215 1.49 -3.18 4.58
C ALA A 215 2.35 -3.54 3.37
N VAL A 216 1.83 -3.16 2.21
CA VAL A 216 2.60 -2.99 0.98
C VAL A 216 2.68 -1.50 0.71
N GLU A 217 3.91 -1.00 0.58
CA GLU A 217 4.21 0.37 0.18
C GLU A 217 4.84 0.36 -1.20
N GLY A 218 4.48 1.29 -2.08
CA GLY A 218 5.16 1.46 -3.36
C GLY A 218 5.35 2.93 -3.69
N TYR A 219 6.59 3.27 -4.04
CA TYR A 219 7.03 4.63 -4.28
C TYR A 219 7.66 4.74 -5.67
N TYR A 220 7.09 5.55 -6.56
CA TYR A 220 7.58 5.77 -7.93
C TYR A 220 7.94 4.45 -8.64
N SER A 221 6.99 3.52 -8.64
CA SER A 221 7.22 2.16 -9.11
C SER A 221 5.94 1.52 -9.67
N SER A 222 6.06 0.26 -10.09
CA SER A 222 4.91 -0.57 -10.46
C SER A 222 4.99 -1.92 -9.77
N GLY A 223 3.89 -2.65 -9.71
CA GLY A 223 3.89 -3.99 -9.15
C GLY A 223 2.51 -4.48 -8.75
N SER A 224 2.51 -5.65 -8.14
CA SER A 224 1.32 -6.24 -7.53
C SER A 224 1.69 -7.06 -6.31
N ALA A 225 0.78 -7.12 -5.36
CA ALA A 225 0.85 -8.02 -4.22
C ALA A 225 -0.54 -8.52 -3.84
N THR A 226 -0.62 -9.76 -3.39
CA THR A 226 -1.79 -10.33 -2.72
C THR A 226 -1.31 -10.96 -1.44
N MET A 227 -1.69 -10.38 -0.31
CA MET A 227 -1.19 -10.75 1.01
C MET A 227 -2.36 -11.15 1.90
N THR A 228 -2.13 -12.11 2.79
CA THR A 228 -3.07 -12.51 3.84
C THR A 228 -2.39 -12.37 5.19
N VAL A 229 -3.03 -11.65 6.11
CA VAL A 229 -2.61 -11.56 7.52
C VAL A 229 -3.48 -12.46 8.41
N SER A 230 -2.91 -13.03 9.47
CA SER A 230 -3.63 -13.78 10.51
C SER A 230 -2.94 -13.69 11.87
#